data_AF-A0A1S1NDL5-F1
#
_entry.id   AF-A0A1S1NDL5-F1
#
_cell.length_a   1.000
_cell.length_b   1.000
_cell.length_c   1.000
_cell.angle_alpha   90.00
_cell.angle_beta   90.00
_cell.angle_gamma   90.00
#
_symmetry.space_group_name_H-M   'P 1'
#
loop_
_entity.id
_entity.type
_entity.pdbx_description
1 polymer ?
#
loop_
_entity_poly.entity_id
_entity_poly.type
_entity_poly.pdbx_seq_one_letter_code
_entity_poly.pdbx_strand_id
1 'polypeptide(L)'
;MAILTRAGRIELANAIKQKSIYLAWGQGAIEWDTQLPSEPSTSTELTSVLGYREATRVLYCEADEQGEIQVPNGRYKVVNHPTPHLYCQFNYDFNDGLSKSIRELGLMVGTVPKAGTPSGQLYFQPEDIEQQGTLLLLEHRPAIYRDQGVRESFEFVISF
;
A
#
# COMPACT_ATOMS: atom_id res chain seq x y z
N MET A 1 22.23 7.47 -24.96
CA MET A 1 20.92 7.22 -24.30
C MET A 1 21.13 7.30 -22.81
N ALA A 2 20.39 8.14 -22.09
CA ALA A 2 20.46 8.20 -20.63
C ALA A 2 19.67 7.04 -20.03
N ILE A 3 20.12 6.52 -18.88
CA ILE A 3 19.43 5.46 -18.11
C ILE A 3 19.26 5.91 -16.66
N LEU A 4 18.22 5.42 -15.98
CA LEU A 4 18.08 5.60 -14.54
C LEU A 4 19.09 4.69 -13.81
N THR A 5 20.12 5.30 -13.24
CA THR A 5 21.19 4.60 -12.53
C THR A 5 20.69 4.02 -11.22
N ARG A 6 21.43 3.03 -10.66
CA ARG A 6 21.13 2.49 -9.33
C ARG A 6 21.09 3.57 -8.24
N ALA A 7 22.01 4.54 -8.30
CA ALA A 7 22.00 5.67 -7.37
C ALA A 7 20.73 6.53 -7.51
N GLY A 8 20.26 6.77 -8.73
CA GLY A 8 18.98 7.45 -8.96
C GLY A 8 17.78 6.70 -8.37
N ARG A 9 17.73 5.38 -8.50
CA ARG A 9 16.67 4.52 -7.92
C ARG A 9 16.69 4.54 -6.39
N ILE A 10 17.88 4.51 -5.79
CA ILE A 10 18.05 4.67 -4.34
C ILE A 10 17.51 6.02 -3.88
N GLU A 11 17.76 7.09 -4.64
CA GLU A 11 17.26 8.42 -4.29
C GLU A 11 15.73 8.53 -4.42
N LEU A 12 15.12 7.87 -5.41
CA LEU A 12 13.67 7.75 -5.49
C LEU A 12 13.10 7.01 -4.27
N ALA A 13 13.72 5.90 -3.87
CA ALA A 13 13.32 5.17 -2.66
C ALA A 13 13.44 6.06 -1.41
N ASN A 14 14.51 6.83 -1.26
CA ASN A 14 14.66 7.79 -0.17
C ASN A 14 13.53 8.82 -0.14
N ALA A 15 13.24 9.43 -1.30
CA ALA A 15 12.21 10.45 -1.43
C ALA A 15 10.81 9.91 -1.09
N ILE A 16 10.50 8.67 -1.51
CA ILE A 16 9.21 8.03 -1.19
C ILE A 16 9.13 7.66 0.28
N LYS A 17 10.21 7.12 0.87
CA LYS A 17 10.24 6.74 2.30
C LYS A 17 10.04 7.93 3.25
N GLN A 18 10.41 9.14 2.84
CA GLN A 18 10.21 10.37 3.63
C GLN A 18 8.77 10.87 3.62
N LYS A 19 7.94 10.40 2.69
CA LYS A 19 6.52 10.73 2.64
C LYS A 19 5.71 9.73 3.45
N SER A 20 4.50 10.15 3.83
CA SER A 20 3.53 9.21 4.38
C SER A 20 3.15 8.18 3.33
N ILE A 21 3.02 6.92 3.75
CA ILE A 21 2.60 5.82 2.87
C ILE A 21 1.36 5.19 3.47
N TYR A 22 0.30 5.12 2.68
CA TYR A 22 -0.99 4.54 3.07
C TYR A 22 -1.37 3.43 2.11
N LEU A 23 -2.08 2.43 2.60
CA LEU A 23 -2.81 1.49 1.76
C LEU A 23 -4.29 1.88 1.79
N ALA A 24 -4.81 2.27 0.64
CA ALA A 24 -6.22 2.49 0.42
C ALA A 24 -6.88 1.16 0.05
N TRP A 25 -8.04 0.89 0.65
CA TRP A 25 -8.93 -0.17 0.19
C TRP A 25 -10.02 0.43 -0.67
N GLY A 26 -10.38 -0.28 -1.74
CA GLY A 26 -11.50 0.05 -2.58
C GLY A 26 -12.50 -1.10 -2.68
N GLN A 27 -13.76 -0.73 -2.90
CA GLN A 27 -14.86 -1.68 -3.04
C GLN A 27 -14.74 -2.52 -4.31
N GLY A 28 -14.19 -1.92 -5.38
CA GLY A 28 -14.16 -2.48 -6.73
C GLY A 28 -15.55 -2.86 -7.26
N ALA A 29 -15.59 -3.72 -8.27
CA ALA A 29 -16.82 -4.22 -8.86
C ALA A 29 -17.04 -5.71 -8.51
N ILE A 30 -18.31 -6.12 -8.32
CA ILE A 30 -18.65 -7.50 -7.91
C ILE A 30 -18.19 -8.54 -8.94
N GLU A 31 -18.12 -8.15 -10.21
CA GLU A 31 -17.70 -8.98 -11.33
C GLU A 31 -16.24 -9.44 -11.21
N TRP A 32 -15.42 -8.76 -10.41
CA TRP A 32 -14.00 -9.10 -10.22
C TRP A 32 -13.80 -10.39 -9.43
N ASP A 33 -14.83 -10.87 -8.73
CA ASP A 33 -14.81 -12.15 -8.02
C ASP A 33 -14.72 -13.34 -8.99
N THR A 34 -15.15 -13.16 -10.24
CA THR A 34 -15.11 -14.20 -11.28
C THR A 34 -14.23 -13.82 -12.47
N GLN A 35 -14.13 -12.53 -12.79
CA GLN A 35 -13.32 -12.01 -13.89
C GLN A 35 -12.58 -10.74 -13.48
N LEU A 36 -11.30 -10.90 -13.17
CA LEU A 36 -10.44 -9.81 -12.75
C LEU A 36 -9.99 -8.96 -13.96
N PRO A 37 -10.29 -7.65 -14.00
CA PRO A 37 -9.77 -6.79 -15.06
C PRO A 37 -8.31 -6.43 -14.78
N SER A 38 -7.56 -6.17 -15.86
CA SER A 38 -6.20 -5.62 -15.74
C SER A 38 -6.21 -4.22 -15.12
N GLU A 39 -5.19 -3.92 -14.33
CA GLU A 39 -4.96 -2.62 -13.71
C GLU A 39 -4.49 -1.58 -14.76
N PRO A 40 -5.25 -0.48 -14.98
CA PRO A 40 -4.83 0.55 -15.92
C PRO A 40 -3.67 1.37 -15.35
N SER A 41 -2.56 1.49 -16.09
CA SER A 41 -1.41 2.30 -15.68
C SER A 41 -1.67 3.81 -15.65
N THR A 42 -2.80 4.24 -16.23
CA THR A 42 -3.26 5.64 -16.22
C THR A 42 -4.14 5.96 -15.01
N SER A 43 -4.47 4.97 -14.16
CA SER A 43 -5.30 5.20 -12.98
C SER A 43 -4.61 6.14 -12.00
N THR A 44 -5.36 7.12 -11.50
CA THR A 44 -4.90 8.09 -10.50
C THR A 44 -5.60 7.94 -9.15
N GLU A 45 -6.68 7.16 -9.11
CA GLU A 45 -7.53 6.90 -7.95
C GLU A 45 -8.12 5.49 -8.03
N LEU A 46 -8.67 5.02 -6.91
CA LEU A 46 -9.42 3.76 -6.83
C LEU A 46 -10.87 3.99 -7.28
N THR A 47 -11.53 2.93 -7.73
CA THR A 47 -12.92 2.96 -8.22
C THR A 47 -13.90 3.48 -7.16
N SER A 48 -13.75 3.04 -5.91
CA SER A 48 -14.58 3.51 -4.78
C SER A 48 -13.85 3.24 -3.47
N VAL A 49 -13.26 4.27 -2.88
CA VAL A 49 -12.43 4.13 -1.68
C VAL A 49 -13.28 3.84 -0.44
N LEU A 50 -12.84 2.87 0.35
CA LEU A 50 -13.45 2.43 1.61
C LEU A 50 -12.69 2.95 2.84
N GLY A 51 -11.40 3.25 2.70
CA GLY A 51 -10.59 3.82 3.77
C GLY A 51 -9.10 3.69 3.49
N TYR A 52 -8.31 4.34 4.33
CA TYR A 52 -6.87 4.47 4.20
C TYR A 52 -6.19 4.03 5.49
N ARG A 53 -5.17 3.17 5.38
CA ARG A 53 -4.38 2.70 6.52
C ARG A 53 -2.93 3.12 6.36
N GLU A 54 -2.39 3.87 7.31
CA GLU A 54 -0.99 4.24 7.31
C GLU A 54 -0.08 3.01 7.47
N ALA A 55 1.06 2.98 6.78
CA ALA A 55 2.04 1.92 6.91
C ALA A 55 2.51 1.77 8.37
N THR A 56 2.42 0.55 8.90
CA THR A 56 2.95 0.21 10.24
C THR A 56 4.48 0.19 10.22
N ARG A 57 5.07 -0.24 9.10
CA ARG A 57 6.51 -0.23 8.87
C ARG A 57 6.79 0.16 7.43
N VAL A 58 7.80 1.00 7.25
CA VAL A 58 8.45 1.25 5.96
C VAL A 58 9.94 1.08 6.19
N LEU A 59 10.59 0.13 5.52
CA LEU A 59 11.99 -0.24 5.75
C LEU A 59 12.73 -0.41 4.42
N TYR A 60 14.04 -0.18 4.41
CA TYR A 60 14.85 -0.59 3.26
C TYR A 60 15.01 -2.11 3.27
N CYS A 61 15.04 -2.72 2.09
CA CYS A 61 15.30 -4.13 1.94
C CYS A 61 16.18 -4.41 0.73
N GLU A 62 16.73 -5.62 0.65
CA GLU A 62 17.44 -6.12 -0.52
C GLU A 62 17.01 -7.54 -0.85
N ALA A 63 17.08 -7.91 -2.13
CA ALA A 63 16.75 -9.26 -2.57
C ALA A 63 17.71 -10.27 -1.92
N ASP A 64 17.14 -11.32 -1.35
CA ASP A 64 17.87 -12.39 -0.70
C ASP A 64 17.04 -13.68 -0.78
N GLU A 65 17.57 -14.74 -1.38
CA GLU A 65 16.87 -16.03 -1.53
C GLU A 65 16.49 -16.67 -0.18
N GLN A 66 17.22 -16.31 0.88
CA GLN A 66 16.96 -16.75 2.25
C GLN A 66 16.26 -15.67 3.10
N GLY A 67 15.84 -14.57 2.46
CA GLY A 67 15.15 -13.47 3.11
C GLY A 67 13.80 -13.88 3.74
N GLU A 68 13.48 -13.23 4.85
CA GLU A 68 12.25 -13.47 5.62
C GLU A 68 11.01 -12.83 4.97
N ILE A 69 11.19 -11.74 4.23
CA ILE A 69 10.11 -11.06 3.51
C ILE A 69 9.83 -11.87 2.24
N GLN A 70 8.62 -12.41 2.11
CA GLN A 70 8.19 -13.17 0.95
C GLN A 70 7.08 -12.42 0.23
N VAL A 71 7.35 -12.02 -1.01
CA VAL A 71 6.35 -11.43 -1.92
C VAL A 71 6.33 -12.24 -3.22
N PRO A 72 5.28 -12.14 -4.06
CA PRO A 72 5.19 -12.95 -5.29
C PRO A 72 6.42 -12.86 -6.21
N ASN A 73 7.10 -11.72 -6.21
CA ASN A 73 8.25 -11.45 -7.07
C ASN A 73 9.61 -11.84 -6.47
N GLY A 74 9.65 -12.46 -5.29
CA GLY A 74 10.88 -12.95 -4.68
C GLY A 74 10.95 -12.76 -3.17
N ARG A 75 12.15 -13.01 -2.64
CA ARG A 75 12.46 -12.91 -1.22
C ARG A 75 13.40 -11.75 -0.93
N TYR A 76 13.20 -11.10 0.20
CA TYR A 76 13.95 -9.92 0.62
C TYR A 76 14.31 -10.01 2.10
N LYS A 77 15.36 -9.31 2.50
CA LYS A 77 15.69 -9.07 3.91
C LYS A 77 15.75 -7.58 4.20
N VAL A 78 15.36 -7.19 5.41
CA VAL A 78 15.48 -5.81 5.88
C VAL A 78 16.96 -5.43 6.03
N VAL A 79 17.31 -4.21 5.63
CA VAL A 79 18.65 -3.64 5.83
C VAL A 79 18.57 -2.21 6.39
N ASN A 80 19.67 -1.73 6.96
CA ASN A 80 19.75 -0.42 7.63
C ASN A 80 20.43 0.68 6.78
N HIS A 81 20.75 0.39 5.52
CA HIS A 81 21.27 1.37 4.57
C HIS A 81 20.28 1.55 3.39
N PRO A 82 20.31 2.71 2.70
CA PRO A 82 19.47 2.91 1.53
C PRO A 82 19.68 1.86 0.44
N THR A 83 18.58 1.41 -0.14
CA THR A 83 18.51 0.49 -1.29
C THR A 83 17.43 0.98 -2.25
N PRO A 84 17.38 0.49 -3.51
CA PRO A 84 16.30 0.83 -4.43
C PRO A 84 14.98 0.08 -4.12
N HIS A 85 14.86 -0.54 -2.94
CA HIS A 85 13.68 -1.30 -2.53
C HIS A 85 13.16 -0.85 -1.18
N LEU A 86 11.84 -0.69 -1.08
CA LEU A 86 11.15 -0.40 0.18
C LEU A 86 10.17 -1.51 0.51
N TYR A 87 10.34 -2.10 1.69
CA TYR A 87 9.34 -2.94 2.31
C TYR A 87 8.30 -2.08 3.03
N CYS A 88 7.01 -2.31 2.76
CA CYS A 88 5.89 -1.65 3.41
C CYS A 88 4.96 -2.69 4.03
N GLN A 89 4.65 -2.55 5.32
CA GLN A 89 3.72 -3.41 6.05
C GLN A 89 2.51 -2.61 6.54
N PHE A 90 1.32 -3.16 6.33
CA PHE A 90 0.05 -2.56 6.75
C PHE A 90 -0.73 -3.58 7.58
N ASN A 91 -1.01 -3.25 8.83
CA ASN A 91 -1.76 -4.10 9.74
C ASN A 91 -3.10 -3.44 10.07
N TYR A 92 -4.19 -4.03 9.59
CA TYR A 92 -5.54 -3.57 9.87
C TYR A 92 -6.06 -4.19 11.17
N ASP A 93 -6.81 -3.40 11.94
CA ASP A 93 -7.44 -3.86 13.16
C ASP A 93 -8.83 -4.44 12.88
N PHE A 94 -9.41 -5.10 13.90
CA PHE A 94 -10.66 -5.85 13.77
C PHE A 94 -11.84 -5.01 13.27
N ASN A 95 -11.85 -3.70 13.57
CA ASN A 95 -12.93 -2.80 13.19
C ASN A 95 -12.67 -2.07 11.87
N ASP A 96 -11.46 -2.16 11.32
CA ASP A 96 -11.10 -1.45 10.10
C ASP A 96 -11.83 -2.06 8.89
N GLY A 97 -12.63 -1.23 8.22
CA GLY A 97 -13.43 -1.64 7.06
C GLY A 97 -14.47 -2.72 7.38
N LEU A 98 -14.96 -2.82 8.62
CA LEU A 98 -15.86 -3.89 9.04
C LEU A 98 -17.11 -4.01 8.14
N SER A 99 -17.49 -5.24 7.79
CA SER A 99 -18.60 -5.57 6.89
C SER A 99 -18.46 -5.02 5.47
N LYS A 100 -17.27 -4.59 5.06
CA LYS A 100 -16.96 -4.24 3.67
C LYS A 100 -16.35 -5.42 2.93
N SER A 101 -16.62 -5.47 1.63
CA SER A 101 -15.90 -6.34 0.69
C SER A 101 -14.89 -5.50 -0.08
N ILE A 102 -13.62 -5.89 0.02
CA ILE A 102 -12.48 -5.19 -0.60
C ILE A 102 -12.08 -5.95 -1.85
N ARG A 103 -11.96 -5.24 -2.98
CA ARG A 103 -11.54 -5.82 -4.27
C ARG A 103 -10.45 -5.02 -4.95
N GLU A 104 -10.00 -3.95 -4.31
CA GLU A 104 -9.06 -3.00 -4.89
C GLU A 104 -8.13 -2.53 -3.78
N LEU A 105 -6.83 -2.52 -4.06
CA LEU A 105 -5.82 -1.98 -3.17
C LEU A 105 -5.06 -0.88 -3.90
N GLY A 106 -4.81 0.23 -3.22
CA GLY A 106 -3.97 1.29 -3.74
C GLY A 106 -2.90 1.71 -2.75
N LEU A 107 -1.63 1.58 -3.11
CA LEU A 107 -0.54 2.12 -2.31
C LEU A 107 -0.41 3.61 -2.62
N MET A 108 -0.79 4.43 -1.65
CA MET A 108 -0.85 5.89 -1.75
C MET A 108 0.39 6.50 -1.08
N VAL A 109 0.98 7.51 -1.72
CA VAL A 109 2.13 8.24 -1.17
C VAL A 109 1.79 9.71 -0.98
N GLY A 110 2.07 10.26 0.19
CA GLY A 110 1.79 11.65 0.53
C GLY A 110 0.33 11.91 0.92
N THR A 111 -0.39 10.89 1.39
CA THR A 111 -1.74 11.05 1.95
C THR A 111 -1.69 11.87 3.24
N VAL A 112 -2.62 12.80 3.40
CA VAL A 112 -2.72 13.71 4.55
C VAL A 112 -4.12 13.61 5.14
N PRO A 113 -4.26 13.07 6.37
CA PRO A 113 -5.51 13.15 7.13
C PRO A 113 -5.88 14.59 7.50
N LYS A 114 -7.17 14.83 7.72
CA LYS A 114 -7.67 16.11 8.23
C LYS A 114 -7.09 16.42 9.60
N ALA A 115 -6.96 17.72 9.89
CA ALA A 115 -6.54 18.18 11.21
C ALA A 115 -7.56 17.77 12.29
N GLY A 116 -7.07 17.46 13.50
CA GLY A 116 -7.92 17.10 14.63
C GLY A 116 -8.31 15.62 14.71
N THR A 117 -7.77 14.77 13.84
CA THR A 117 -7.91 13.32 14.00
C THR A 117 -7.24 12.83 15.31
N PRO A 118 -7.83 11.86 16.01
CA PRO A 118 -7.26 11.27 17.22
C PRO A 118 -5.79 10.85 17.07
N SER A 119 -4.97 11.19 18.07
CA SER A 119 -3.57 10.76 18.12
C SER A 119 -3.48 9.24 18.14
N GLY A 120 -2.60 8.68 17.29
CA GLY A 120 -2.44 7.23 17.16
C GLY A 120 -3.52 6.56 16.32
N GLN A 121 -4.49 7.31 15.78
CA GLN A 121 -5.35 6.80 14.72
C GLN A 121 -4.51 6.53 13.47
N LEU A 122 -4.80 5.40 12.87
CA LEU A 122 -3.92 4.75 11.92
C LEU A 122 -4.72 4.25 10.70
N TYR A 123 -6.04 4.10 10.85
CA TYR A 123 -7.04 3.87 9.80
C TYR A 123 -7.99 5.07 9.73
N PHE A 124 -8.29 5.53 8.53
CA PHE A 124 -9.10 6.71 8.25
C PHE A 124 -10.19 6.39 7.24
N GLN A 125 -11.40 6.91 7.47
CA GLN A 125 -12.44 6.87 6.45
C GLN A 125 -12.12 7.87 5.33
N PRO A 126 -12.69 7.70 4.12
CA PRO A 126 -12.46 8.64 3.02
C PRO A 126 -12.76 10.10 3.40
N GLU A 127 -13.81 10.32 4.20
CA GLU A 127 -14.18 11.64 4.69
C GLU A 127 -13.19 12.26 5.68
N ASP A 128 -12.27 11.48 6.25
CA ASP A 128 -11.23 11.95 7.18
C ASP A 128 -9.93 12.36 6.47
N ILE A 129 -9.87 12.23 5.13
CA ILE A 129 -8.70 12.58 4.33
C ILE A 129 -8.84 13.98 3.75
N GLU A 130 -7.80 14.81 3.92
CA GLU A 130 -7.69 16.15 3.33
C GLU A 130 -7.05 16.08 1.95
N GLN A 131 -5.98 15.27 1.82
CA GLN A 131 -5.29 15.05 0.55
C GLN A 131 -5.04 13.55 0.36
N GLN A 132 -5.55 12.97 -0.72
CA GLN A 132 -5.41 11.54 -0.99
C GLN A 132 -3.95 11.10 -1.26
N GLY A 133 -3.10 12.00 -1.73
CA GLY A 133 -1.75 11.69 -2.19
C GLY A 133 -1.71 11.17 -3.63
N THR A 134 -0.63 10.48 -3.99
CA THR A 134 -0.42 9.88 -5.31
C THR A 134 -0.60 8.37 -5.24
N LEU A 135 -1.43 7.81 -6.12
CA LEU A 135 -1.55 6.37 -6.32
C LEU A 135 -0.25 5.84 -6.98
N LEU A 136 0.55 5.09 -6.23
CA LEU A 136 1.82 4.53 -6.69
C LEU A 136 1.67 3.12 -7.25
N LEU A 137 0.88 2.27 -6.58
CA LEU A 137 0.58 0.90 -7.00
C LEU A 137 -0.93 0.68 -6.93
N LEU A 138 -1.48 -0.04 -7.91
CA LEU A 138 -2.87 -0.47 -7.96
C LEU A 138 -2.88 -1.99 -8.10
N GLU A 139 -3.78 -2.64 -7.38
CA GLU A 139 -4.04 -4.07 -7.48
C GLU A 139 -5.55 -4.29 -7.48
N HIS A 140 -6.06 -5.00 -8.48
CA HIS A 140 -7.39 -5.58 -8.42
C HIS A 140 -7.30 -6.98 -7.83
N ARG A 141 -8.31 -7.38 -7.06
CA ARG A 141 -8.39 -8.74 -6.51
C ARG A 141 -9.83 -9.22 -6.29
N PRO A 142 -10.06 -10.55 -6.20
CA PRO A 142 -11.32 -11.08 -5.67
C PRO A 142 -11.59 -10.60 -4.25
N ALA A 143 -12.86 -10.63 -3.84
CA ALA A 143 -13.31 -10.09 -2.57
C ALA A 143 -12.57 -10.65 -1.34
N ILE A 144 -12.08 -9.73 -0.51
CA ILE A 144 -11.78 -9.97 0.90
C ILE A 144 -12.93 -9.36 1.70
N TYR A 145 -13.71 -10.20 2.39
CA TYR A 145 -14.77 -9.74 3.29
C TYR A 145 -14.20 -9.51 4.70
N ARG A 146 -14.43 -8.31 5.25
CA ARG A 146 -13.99 -7.95 6.60
C ARG A 146 -15.02 -8.37 7.64
N ASP A 147 -14.63 -9.31 8.51
CA ASP A 147 -15.38 -9.73 9.69
C ASP A 147 -14.71 -9.29 11.00
N GLN A 148 -15.39 -9.53 12.13
CA GLN A 148 -14.89 -9.14 13.47
C GLN A 148 -13.79 -10.07 14.02
N GLY A 149 -13.49 -11.19 13.35
CA GLY A 149 -12.61 -12.24 13.86
C GLY A 149 -11.21 -12.24 13.25
N VAL A 150 -11.02 -11.57 12.11
CA VAL A 150 -9.78 -11.60 11.34
C VAL A 150 -9.15 -10.22 11.22
N ARG A 151 -7.83 -10.16 11.40
CA ARG A 151 -7.01 -9.00 11.05
C ARG A 151 -6.31 -9.29 9.73
N GLU A 152 -6.50 -8.40 8.76
CA GLU A 152 -5.75 -8.48 7.51
C GLU A 152 -4.41 -7.76 7.65
N SER A 153 -3.37 -8.37 7.08
CA SER A 153 -2.07 -7.73 6.93
C SER A 153 -1.66 -7.78 5.47
N PHE A 154 -1.15 -6.66 4.97
CA PHE A 154 -0.64 -6.55 3.60
C PHE A 154 0.82 -6.14 3.64
N GLU A 155 1.60 -6.77 2.77
CA GLU A 155 3.04 -6.57 2.67
C GLU A 155 3.42 -6.36 1.21
N PHE A 156 4.17 -5.29 0.95
CA PHE A 156 4.63 -4.93 -0.38
C PHE A 156 6.13 -4.68 -0.37
N VAL A 157 6.80 -5.02 -1.48
CA VAL A 157 8.13 -4.53 -1.79
C VAL A 157 8.05 -3.67 -3.05
N ILE A 158 8.27 -2.36 -2.88
CA ILE A 158 8.34 -1.40 -3.98
C ILE A 158 9.77 -1.38 -4.50
N SER A 159 9.95 -1.47 -5.82
CA SER A 159 11.26 -1.45 -6.48
C SER A 159 11.31 -0.31 -7.50
N PHE A 160 12.34 0.53 -7.41
CA PHE A 160 12.52 1.72 -8.26
C PHE A 160 13.53 1.50 -9.38
#